data_AF-A0A252ANW7-F1
#
_entry.id   AF-A0A252ANW7-F1
#
_cell.length_a   1.000
_cell.length_b   1.000
_cell.length_c   1.000
_cell.angle_alpha   90.00
_cell.angle_beta   90.00
_cell.angle_gamma   90.00
#
_symmetry.space_group_name_H-M   'P 1'
#
loop_
_entity.id
_entity.type
_entity.pdbx_description
1 polymer ?
#
loop_
_entity_poly.entity_id
_entity_poly.type
_entity_poly.pdbx_seq_one_letter_code
_entity_poly.pdbx_strand_id
1 'polypeptide(L)'
;MCGTLKPYFIFGLGALLLTGCTPADFHKPGPLQKEEAYNRLFPQWVELCAVSQISKKPGYGADIAGGPGGHAVFFLHGACLDPTSPYPVLTSCPDGETGVSMNSHFKNANWVGISHRDFFYNGLLKPDEPLTKATYTATKQEAQKRGLYSAIRFQDWTSEGKPADVSDEQWKYEISIGTDYAVSFGRARYCARLPVSEEQLKQVISFLNGRNALYQNGPKTFETNVLQDNCNHLTHNALAAAGFWHELPVHQFILKAALTFPVPKNEVVNLLDQTQRHDIGNLHALYHDKLTRKSLMEDGWLPTTPGVMLDSNPVKTPNEVYNTQLSLIFYDDPLLGHYNKAFDRYLNQPRYHDLKTNLLWYQSLYAKAAAERKPLDWWLKKEPAGFAPFYNAYYAWLQKQQDLVQRGLTLLSDDASAASGLMPTQPERPQGEPEHANGL
;
A
#
# COMPACT_ATOMS: atom_id res chain seq x y z
N MET A 1 -17.45 9.40 -50.26
CA MET A 1 -17.16 10.84 -50.38
C MET A 1 -16.10 11.20 -49.35
N CYS A 2 -15.01 11.81 -49.80
CA CYS A 2 -13.90 12.29 -48.98
C CYS A 2 -14.32 13.38 -48.00
N GLY A 3 -13.76 13.36 -46.80
CA GLY A 3 -13.88 14.42 -45.80
C GLY A 3 -12.71 14.36 -44.82
N THR A 4 -11.58 14.90 -45.26
CA THR A 4 -10.32 15.09 -44.54
C THR A 4 -10.47 16.00 -43.32
N LEU A 5 -10.05 15.53 -42.15
CA LEU A 5 -9.68 16.37 -41.00
C LEU A 5 -8.16 16.20 -40.76
N LYS A 6 -7.43 17.30 -40.94
CA LYS A 6 -5.97 17.41 -40.77
C LYS A 6 -5.56 17.20 -39.30
N PRO A 7 -4.45 16.49 -39.04
CA PRO A 7 -3.76 16.52 -37.77
C PRO A 7 -2.79 17.72 -37.76
N TYR A 8 -3.10 18.77 -37.02
CA TYR A 8 -2.09 19.79 -36.66
C TYR A 8 -1.43 19.39 -35.34
N PHE A 9 -0.22 18.84 -35.48
CA PHE A 9 0.96 19.23 -34.71
C PHE A 9 0.75 19.80 -33.30
N ILE A 10 0.83 18.93 -32.29
CA ILE A 10 1.62 19.17 -31.07
C ILE A 10 2.42 17.88 -30.79
N PHE A 11 3.32 17.53 -31.72
CA PHE A 11 4.42 16.62 -31.45
C PHE A 11 5.65 17.49 -31.20
N GLY A 12 6.00 17.71 -29.94
CA GLY A 12 7.22 18.46 -29.63
C GLY A 12 7.28 19.08 -28.24
N LEU A 13 7.03 18.30 -27.18
CA LEU A 13 7.54 18.62 -25.83
C LEU A 13 7.42 17.46 -24.81
N GLY A 14 6.89 16.29 -25.17
CA GLY A 14 6.62 15.20 -24.22
C GLY A 14 7.69 14.10 -24.09
N ALA A 15 8.81 14.17 -24.81
CA ALA A 15 9.71 13.01 -24.99
C ALA A 15 11.08 13.11 -24.28
N LEU A 16 11.33 14.14 -23.46
CA LEU A 16 12.68 14.38 -22.90
C LEU A 16 12.83 14.16 -21.39
N LEU A 17 11.87 13.53 -20.71
CA LEU A 17 11.81 13.54 -19.23
C LEU A 17 11.77 12.16 -18.54
N LEU A 18 11.97 11.07 -19.28
CA LEU A 18 12.05 9.72 -18.70
C LEU A 18 13.53 9.39 -18.39
N THR A 19 14.03 9.82 -17.23
CA THR A 19 15.36 9.39 -16.78
C THR A 19 15.28 7.98 -16.17
N GLY A 20 16.10 7.06 -16.69
CA GLY A 20 16.44 5.76 -16.08
C GLY A 20 15.50 4.59 -16.42
N CYS A 21 15.63 4.02 -17.63
CA CYS A 21 15.01 2.74 -18.01
C CYS A 21 15.70 1.53 -17.35
N THR A 22 15.91 1.54 -16.05
CA THR A 22 16.19 0.28 -15.33
C THR A 22 14.82 -0.37 -15.10
N PRO A 23 14.56 -1.58 -15.66
CA PRO A 23 13.30 -2.27 -15.39
C PRO A 23 13.11 -2.41 -13.88
N ALA A 24 11.89 -2.16 -13.41
CA ALA A 24 11.58 -2.28 -11.98
C ALA A 24 11.82 -3.74 -11.53
N ASP A 25 12.69 -3.93 -10.53
CA ASP A 25 12.96 -5.24 -9.94
C ASP A 25 12.02 -5.50 -8.76
N PHE A 26 10.84 -6.03 -9.05
CA PHE A 26 9.82 -6.32 -8.04
C PHE A 26 10.19 -7.48 -7.09
N HIS A 27 11.34 -8.12 -7.27
CA HIS A 27 11.87 -9.08 -6.31
C HIS A 27 12.62 -8.41 -5.15
N LYS A 28 12.84 -7.10 -5.20
CA LYS A 28 13.53 -6.34 -4.15
C LYS A 28 12.61 -5.28 -3.54
N PRO A 29 12.46 -5.22 -2.20
CA PRO A 29 13.17 -6.05 -1.22
C PRO A 29 12.59 -7.47 -1.07
N GLY A 30 11.46 -7.75 -1.73
CA GLY A 30 10.67 -8.97 -1.52
C GLY A 30 9.56 -8.75 -0.47
N PRO A 31 8.75 -9.79 -0.19
CA PRO A 31 7.68 -9.70 0.79
C PRO A 31 8.23 -9.49 2.20
N LEU A 32 7.46 -8.78 3.04
CA LEU A 32 7.81 -8.56 4.43
C LEU A 32 7.99 -9.90 5.16
N GLN A 33 9.14 -10.07 5.81
CA GLN A 33 9.41 -11.24 6.64
C GLN A 33 8.79 -11.05 8.04
N LYS A 34 8.40 -12.14 8.69
CA LYS A 34 7.80 -12.15 10.04
C LYS A 34 6.52 -11.30 10.16
N GLU A 35 5.63 -11.42 9.17
CA GLU A 35 4.36 -10.70 9.13
C GLU A 35 3.50 -10.92 10.39
N GLU A 36 3.51 -12.11 10.98
CA GLU A 36 2.80 -12.39 12.24
C GLU A 36 3.32 -11.54 13.41
N ALA A 37 4.66 -11.43 13.55
CA ALA A 37 5.26 -10.59 14.59
C ALA A 37 4.96 -9.10 14.34
N TYR A 38 4.93 -8.68 13.07
CA TYR A 38 4.52 -7.33 12.69
C TYR A 38 3.07 -7.06 13.10
N ASN A 39 2.12 -7.93 12.74
CA ASN A 39 0.69 -7.78 13.06
C ASN A 39 0.42 -7.80 14.58
N ARG A 40 1.18 -8.60 15.34
CA ARG A 40 1.11 -8.60 16.81
C ARG A 40 1.59 -7.29 17.43
N LEU A 41 2.60 -6.66 16.83
CA LEU A 41 3.16 -5.39 17.33
C LEU A 41 2.32 -4.18 16.91
N PHE A 42 1.75 -4.23 15.70
CA PHE A 42 0.93 -3.18 15.11
C PHE A 42 -0.44 -3.78 14.69
N PRO A 43 -1.44 -3.81 15.58
CA PRO A 43 -2.73 -4.43 15.29
C PRO A 43 -3.54 -3.68 14.23
N GLN A 44 -3.31 -2.38 14.06
CA GLN A 44 -3.90 -1.61 12.96
C GLN A 44 -2.80 -1.04 12.08
N TRP A 45 -2.96 -1.24 10.77
CA TRP A 45 -2.08 -0.65 9.78
C TRP A 45 -2.81 -0.51 8.46
N VAL A 46 -2.31 0.41 7.67
CA VAL A 46 -2.76 0.64 6.30
C VAL A 46 -1.59 0.41 5.36
N GLU A 47 -1.86 -0.07 4.16
CA GLU A 47 -0.84 -0.39 3.17
C GLU A 47 -1.20 0.28 1.84
N LEU A 48 -0.33 1.19 1.40
CA LEU A 48 -0.43 1.85 0.11
C LEU A 48 0.46 1.11 -0.87
N CYS A 49 -0.14 0.54 -1.91
CA CYS A 49 0.58 -0.19 -2.93
C CYS A 49 0.55 0.51 -4.29
N ALA A 50 1.72 0.78 -4.84
CA ALA A 50 1.90 1.07 -6.25
C ALA A 50 2.00 -0.24 -7.03
N VAL A 51 1.06 -0.46 -7.95
CA VAL A 51 1.02 -1.67 -8.76
C VAL A 51 1.39 -1.35 -10.21
N SER A 52 2.09 -2.26 -10.86
CA SER A 52 2.64 -2.08 -12.20
C SER A 52 1.58 -1.88 -13.27
N GLN A 53 2.03 -1.64 -14.51
CA GLN A 53 1.22 -1.85 -15.70
C GLN A 53 0.54 -3.23 -15.66
N ILE A 54 -0.57 -3.37 -16.37
CA ILE A 54 -1.24 -4.66 -16.61
C ILE A 54 -1.23 -4.90 -18.11
N SER A 55 -0.97 -6.14 -18.52
CA SER A 55 -1.05 -6.53 -19.91
C SER A 55 -1.52 -7.97 -19.98
N LYS A 56 -2.76 -8.16 -20.41
CA LYS A 56 -3.31 -9.49 -20.60
C LYS A 56 -2.87 -10.06 -21.95
N LYS A 57 -2.69 -11.38 -22.01
CA LYS A 57 -2.34 -12.07 -23.25
C LYS A 57 -3.56 -12.10 -24.19
N PRO A 58 -3.36 -11.98 -25.51
CA PRO A 58 -4.46 -12.10 -26.47
C PRO A 58 -5.11 -13.48 -26.40
N GLY A 59 -6.41 -13.54 -26.71
CA GLY A 59 -7.19 -14.79 -26.69
C GLY A 59 -7.69 -15.23 -25.31
N TYR A 60 -7.62 -14.35 -24.31
CA TYR A 60 -8.09 -14.60 -22.95
C TYR A 60 -9.10 -13.55 -22.48
N GLY A 61 -10.39 -13.84 -22.67
CA GLY A 61 -11.50 -13.02 -22.16
C GLY A 61 -11.40 -11.55 -22.58
N ALA A 62 -11.64 -10.59 -21.67
CA ALA A 62 -11.56 -9.17 -21.98
C ALA A 62 -10.13 -8.72 -22.33
N ASP A 63 -10.00 -7.87 -23.35
CA ASP A 63 -8.72 -7.24 -23.70
C ASP A 63 -8.40 -6.12 -22.70
N ILE A 64 -7.50 -6.40 -21.76
CA ILE A 64 -7.14 -5.50 -20.67
C ILE A 64 -5.67 -5.12 -20.78
N ALA A 65 -5.42 -3.84 -20.99
CA ALA A 65 -4.09 -3.26 -20.95
C ALA A 65 -4.11 -1.93 -20.18
N GLY A 66 -3.10 -1.70 -19.36
CA GLY A 66 -2.88 -0.46 -18.62
C GLY A 66 -1.47 0.06 -18.85
N GLY A 67 -1.31 1.38 -18.82
CA GLY A 67 -0.04 2.04 -19.10
C GLY A 67 1.03 1.87 -18.00
N PRO A 68 2.28 2.30 -18.28
CA PRO A 68 3.42 2.17 -17.39
C PRO A 68 3.33 3.01 -16.10
N GLY A 69 2.38 3.95 -16.02
CA GLY A 69 2.05 4.68 -14.79
C GLY A 69 1.44 3.78 -13.70
N GLY A 70 0.95 2.59 -14.08
CA GLY A 70 0.44 1.60 -13.13
C GLY A 70 -0.92 1.96 -12.55
N HIS A 71 -1.18 1.46 -11.35
CA HIS A 71 -2.39 1.72 -10.57
C HIS A 71 -2.03 1.77 -9.07
N ALA A 72 -2.94 2.22 -8.23
CA ALA A 72 -2.76 2.24 -6.78
C ALA A 72 -3.91 1.51 -6.09
N VAL A 73 -3.56 0.65 -5.16
CA VAL A 73 -4.51 -0.05 -4.31
C VAL A 73 -4.17 0.21 -2.86
N PHE A 74 -5.17 0.12 -2.00
CA PHE A 74 -5.04 0.38 -0.57
C PHE A 74 -5.52 -0.82 0.21
N PHE A 75 -4.85 -1.17 1.30
CA PHE A 75 -5.26 -2.27 2.14
C PHE A 75 -5.32 -1.84 3.60
N LEU A 76 -6.35 -2.31 4.31
CA LEU A 76 -6.65 -1.95 5.68
C LEU A 76 -6.64 -3.21 6.55
N HIS A 77 -5.76 -3.24 7.55
CA HIS A 77 -5.80 -4.20 8.65
C HIS A 77 -6.42 -3.51 9.87
N GLY A 78 -7.48 -4.10 10.41
CA GLY A 78 -8.37 -3.50 11.41
C GLY A 78 -9.71 -3.00 10.85
N ALA A 79 -10.06 -3.31 9.59
CA ALA A 79 -11.29 -2.87 8.95
C ALA A 79 -12.00 -4.01 8.19
N CYS A 80 -13.32 -4.07 8.34
CA CYS A 80 -14.20 -5.05 7.67
C CYS A 80 -15.25 -4.33 6.83
N LEU A 81 -15.67 -4.97 5.74
CA LEU A 81 -16.94 -4.61 5.10
C LEU A 81 -18.12 -4.91 6.03
N ASP A 82 -19.09 -4.00 6.09
CA ASP A 82 -20.34 -4.20 6.81
C ASP A 82 -21.13 -5.38 6.19
N PRO A 83 -21.29 -6.51 6.90
CA PRO A 83 -21.96 -7.68 6.34
C PRO A 83 -23.46 -7.47 6.14
N THR A 84 -24.04 -6.41 6.70
CA THR A 84 -25.47 -6.09 6.58
C THR A 84 -25.76 -5.19 5.37
N SER A 85 -24.74 -4.61 4.76
CA SER A 85 -24.87 -3.75 3.58
C SER A 85 -24.41 -4.48 2.31
N PRO A 86 -25.26 -4.58 1.26
CA PRO A 86 -24.82 -5.09 -0.04
C PRO A 86 -23.88 -4.12 -0.77
N TYR A 87 -23.84 -2.85 -0.34
CA TYR A 87 -22.98 -1.80 -0.88
C TYR A 87 -21.72 -1.66 -0.02
N PRO A 88 -20.53 -1.38 -0.60
CA PRO A 88 -19.28 -1.29 0.14
C PRO A 88 -19.28 -0.17 1.18
N VAL A 89 -19.41 -0.57 2.44
CA VAL A 89 -19.31 0.26 3.63
C VAL A 89 -18.30 -0.40 4.56
N LEU A 90 -17.31 0.36 5.02
CA LEU A 90 -16.29 -0.10 5.96
C LEU A 90 -16.72 0.15 7.40
N THR A 91 -16.30 -0.75 8.30
CA THR A 91 -16.45 -0.64 9.75
C THR A 91 -15.14 -1.03 10.43
N SER A 92 -14.89 -0.52 11.63
CA SER A 92 -13.73 -0.95 12.44
C SER A 92 -13.94 -2.37 12.95
N CYS A 93 -12.90 -3.19 12.82
CA CYS A 93 -12.95 -4.64 13.02
C CYS A 93 -11.53 -5.12 13.35
N PRO A 94 -11.16 -5.41 14.61
CA PRO A 94 -9.76 -5.59 15.01
C PRO A 94 -8.97 -6.61 14.17
N ASP A 95 -9.56 -7.76 13.88
CA ASP A 95 -8.96 -8.83 13.04
C ASP A 95 -9.40 -8.74 11.57
N GLY A 96 -9.97 -7.59 11.19
CA GLY A 96 -10.56 -7.35 9.89
C GLY A 96 -9.54 -6.99 8.82
N GLU A 97 -9.73 -7.54 7.64
CA GLU A 97 -8.87 -7.26 6.49
C GLU A 97 -9.72 -6.87 5.29
N THR A 98 -9.46 -5.66 4.76
CA THR A 98 -10.15 -5.19 3.55
C THR A 98 -9.19 -4.50 2.60
N GLY A 99 -9.09 -5.03 1.38
CA GLY A 99 -8.52 -4.33 0.24
C GLY A 99 -9.51 -3.34 -0.34
N VAL A 100 -9.03 -2.19 -0.78
CA VAL A 100 -9.80 -1.09 -1.36
C VAL A 100 -9.21 -0.77 -2.74
N SER A 101 -10.06 -0.83 -3.75
CA SER A 101 -9.70 -0.48 -5.12
C SER A 101 -10.66 0.56 -5.68
N MET A 102 -10.12 1.51 -6.45
CA MET A 102 -10.89 2.50 -7.19
C MET A 102 -10.69 2.28 -8.68
N ASN A 103 -11.77 2.19 -9.44
CA ASN A 103 -11.71 1.92 -10.87
C ASN A 103 -12.63 2.87 -11.64
N SER A 104 -12.19 3.29 -12.84
CA SER A 104 -13.02 4.07 -13.76
C SER A 104 -14.24 3.30 -14.25
N HIS A 105 -14.24 1.98 -14.08
CA HIS A 105 -15.37 1.13 -14.40
C HIS A 105 -16.60 1.45 -13.56
N PHE A 106 -16.45 1.98 -12.34
CA PHE A 106 -17.58 2.15 -11.43
C PHE A 106 -18.43 3.37 -11.77
N LYS A 107 -19.76 3.22 -11.68
CA LYS A 107 -20.75 4.27 -11.97
C LYS A 107 -21.35 4.86 -10.70
N ASN A 108 -21.63 4.03 -9.70
CA ASN A 108 -22.31 4.42 -8.46
C ASN A 108 -21.46 4.21 -7.20
N ALA A 109 -20.15 4.07 -7.35
CA ALA A 109 -19.21 3.96 -6.24
C ALA A 109 -17.87 4.59 -6.65
N ASN A 110 -17.15 5.17 -5.69
CA ASN A 110 -15.78 5.65 -5.90
C ASN A 110 -14.79 4.50 -5.75
N TRP A 111 -15.04 3.58 -4.82
CA TRP A 111 -14.22 2.41 -4.56
C TRP A 111 -15.07 1.19 -4.20
N VAL A 112 -14.46 0.01 -4.32
CA VAL A 112 -14.99 -1.28 -3.88
C VAL A 112 -14.07 -1.89 -2.84
N GLY A 113 -14.64 -2.70 -1.95
CA GLY A 113 -13.88 -3.42 -0.94
C GLY A 113 -13.82 -4.91 -1.22
N ILE A 114 -12.69 -5.52 -0.91
CA ILE A 114 -12.45 -6.96 -1.05
C ILE A 114 -11.96 -7.50 0.29
N SER A 115 -12.78 -8.32 0.95
CA SER A 115 -12.40 -8.93 2.22
C SER A 115 -11.27 -9.94 2.04
N HIS A 116 -10.39 -10.00 3.04
CA HIS A 116 -9.20 -10.85 3.15
C HIS A 116 -8.07 -10.46 2.20
N ARG A 117 -6.88 -10.27 2.80
CA ARG A 117 -5.67 -9.85 2.08
C ARG A 117 -5.28 -10.82 0.97
N ASP A 118 -5.34 -12.11 1.26
CA ASP A 118 -4.96 -13.15 0.31
C ASP A 118 -5.87 -13.17 -0.91
N PHE A 119 -7.18 -13.02 -0.75
CA PHE A 119 -8.07 -12.98 -1.90
C PHE A 119 -7.90 -11.67 -2.70
N PHE A 120 -7.72 -10.55 -2.00
CA PHE A 120 -7.48 -9.26 -2.63
C PHE A 120 -6.23 -9.26 -3.52
N TYR A 121 -5.11 -9.77 -3.01
CA TYR A 121 -3.86 -9.80 -3.79
C TYR A 121 -3.73 -11.05 -4.65
N ASN A 122 -3.99 -12.23 -4.13
CA ASN A 122 -3.64 -13.52 -4.75
C ASN A 122 -4.86 -14.31 -5.24
N GLY A 123 -6.09 -13.85 -5.03
CA GLY A 123 -7.28 -14.62 -5.41
C GLY A 123 -7.31 -15.98 -4.73
N LEU A 124 -7.44 -17.05 -5.52
CA LEU A 124 -7.36 -18.43 -5.01
C LEU A 124 -5.96 -19.06 -5.09
N LEU A 125 -4.94 -18.33 -5.54
CA LEU A 125 -3.58 -18.88 -5.66
C LEU A 125 -2.90 -18.98 -4.31
N LYS A 126 -2.26 -20.14 -4.07
CA LYS A 126 -1.27 -20.28 -3.00
C LYS A 126 0.06 -19.59 -3.38
N PRO A 127 0.97 -19.34 -2.43
CA PRO A 127 2.21 -18.60 -2.66
C PRO A 127 3.01 -19.02 -3.90
N ASP A 128 3.15 -20.34 -4.15
CA ASP A 128 3.99 -20.90 -5.23
C ASP A 128 3.19 -21.50 -6.39
N GLU A 129 1.87 -21.27 -6.45
CA GLU A 129 1.03 -21.81 -7.52
C GLU A 129 1.13 -20.96 -8.80
N PRO A 130 1.23 -21.58 -10.00
CA PRO A 130 1.17 -20.87 -11.27
C PRO A 130 -0.24 -20.34 -11.54
N LEU A 131 -0.34 -19.22 -12.27
CA LEU A 131 -1.63 -18.75 -12.76
C LEU A 131 -2.03 -19.52 -14.03
N THR A 132 -2.98 -20.44 -13.88
CA THR A 132 -3.59 -21.20 -14.98
C THR A 132 -4.96 -20.65 -15.39
N LYS A 133 -5.46 -21.03 -16.57
CA LYS A 133 -6.85 -20.71 -16.98
C LYS A 133 -7.90 -21.21 -15.98
N ALA A 134 -7.67 -22.39 -15.40
CA ALA A 134 -8.58 -23.01 -14.46
C ALA A 134 -8.66 -22.19 -13.17
N THR A 135 -7.52 -21.82 -12.59
CA THR A 135 -7.49 -21.00 -11.36
C THR A 135 -8.00 -19.60 -11.61
N TYR A 136 -7.71 -19.01 -12.78
CA TYR A 136 -8.29 -17.73 -13.20
C TYR A 136 -9.83 -17.79 -13.20
N THR A 137 -10.39 -18.82 -13.84
CA THR A 137 -11.85 -19.00 -13.92
C THR A 137 -12.47 -19.28 -12.56
N ALA A 138 -11.86 -20.15 -11.75
CA ALA A 138 -12.31 -20.43 -10.39
C ALA A 138 -12.29 -19.18 -9.50
N THR A 139 -11.26 -18.33 -9.62
CA THR A 139 -11.16 -17.08 -8.87
C THR A 139 -12.26 -16.09 -9.25
N LYS A 140 -12.62 -15.99 -10.54
CA LYS A 140 -13.77 -15.19 -10.97
C LYS A 140 -15.10 -15.73 -10.45
N GLN A 141 -15.29 -17.06 -10.47
CA GLN A 141 -16.50 -17.69 -9.94
C GLN A 141 -16.63 -17.46 -8.44
N GLU A 142 -15.53 -17.57 -7.70
CA GLU A 142 -15.50 -17.26 -6.27
C GLU A 142 -15.78 -15.77 -6.00
N ALA A 143 -15.19 -14.87 -6.79
CA ALA A 143 -15.48 -13.43 -6.72
C ALA A 143 -16.97 -13.15 -6.95
N GLN A 144 -17.59 -13.81 -7.93
CA GLN A 144 -19.03 -13.71 -8.19
C GLN A 144 -19.87 -14.29 -7.06
N LYS A 145 -19.48 -15.43 -6.50
CA LYS A 145 -20.15 -16.05 -5.35
C LYS A 145 -20.10 -15.16 -4.11
N ARG A 146 -19.01 -14.41 -3.92
CA ARG A 146 -18.86 -13.39 -2.86
C ARG A 146 -19.66 -12.13 -3.13
N GLY A 147 -20.19 -11.95 -4.33
CA GLY A 147 -21.03 -10.80 -4.68
C GLY A 147 -20.29 -9.46 -4.64
N LEU A 148 -18.98 -9.43 -4.94
CA LEU A 148 -18.13 -8.23 -4.82
C LEU A 148 -18.69 -7.00 -5.54
N TYR A 149 -19.43 -7.23 -6.63
CA TYR A 149 -20.01 -6.17 -7.46
C TYR A 149 -21.54 -6.16 -7.47
N SER A 150 -22.19 -6.88 -6.56
CA SER A 150 -23.64 -7.09 -6.55
C SER A 150 -24.44 -5.77 -6.47
N ALA A 151 -23.97 -4.79 -5.70
CA ALA A 151 -24.56 -3.45 -5.62
C ALA A 151 -23.82 -2.39 -6.47
N ILE A 152 -22.81 -2.80 -7.26
CA ILE A 152 -21.97 -1.89 -8.04
C ILE A 152 -22.41 -1.92 -9.50
N ARG A 153 -22.77 -0.74 -10.00
CA ARG A 153 -23.07 -0.50 -11.41
C ARG A 153 -21.78 -0.09 -12.10
N PHE A 154 -21.56 -0.65 -13.28
CA PHE A 154 -20.43 -0.32 -14.12
C PHE A 154 -20.85 0.68 -15.20
N GLN A 155 -19.88 1.42 -15.74
CA GLN A 155 -20.09 2.36 -16.83
C GLN A 155 -20.49 1.62 -18.12
N ASP A 156 -21.33 2.24 -18.94
CA ASP A 156 -21.94 1.57 -20.10
C ASP A 156 -20.87 1.15 -21.14
N TRP A 157 -19.80 1.94 -21.30
CA TRP A 157 -18.67 1.65 -22.19
C TRP A 157 -17.87 0.41 -21.77
N THR A 158 -17.97 -0.04 -20.52
CA THR A 158 -17.26 -1.25 -20.07
C THR A 158 -17.78 -2.54 -20.73
N SER A 159 -18.97 -2.49 -21.34
CA SER A 159 -19.56 -3.61 -22.09
C SER A 159 -19.00 -3.75 -23.51
N GLU A 160 -18.15 -2.83 -23.97
CA GLU A 160 -17.48 -2.94 -25.28
C GLU A 160 -16.63 -4.22 -25.34
N GLY A 161 -16.78 -4.98 -26.43
CA GLY A 161 -16.05 -6.25 -26.63
C GLY A 161 -16.56 -7.44 -25.80
N LYS A 162 -17.63 -7.28 -25.00
CA LYS A 162 -18.25 -8.37 -24.25
C LYS A 162 -18.89 -9.41 -25.20
N PRO A 163 -18.61 -10.70 -25.04
CA PRO A 163 -19.28 -11.76 -25.80
C PRO A 163 -20.80 -11.79 -25.56
N ALA A 164 -21.57 -12.14 -26.60
CA ALA A 164 -23.04 -12.13 -26.55
C ALA A 164 -23.63 -13.15 -25.56
N ASP A 165 -22.92 -14.25 -25.30
CA ASP A 165 -23.28 -15.32 -24.37
C ASP A 165 -22.88 -15.02 -22.91
N VAL A 166 -22.19 -13.91 -22.65
CA VAL A 166 -21.75 -13.48 -21.32
C VAL A 166 -22.68 -12.38 -20.79
N SER A 167 -23.23 -12.59 -19.59
CA SER A 167 -24.08 -11.59 -18.93
C SER A 167 -23.26 -10.38 -18.46
N ASP A 168 -23.91 -9.22 -18.33
CA ASP A 168 -23.24 -7.99 -17.85
C ASP A 168 -22.66 -8.19 -16.44
N GLU A 169 -23.36 -8.93 -15.57
CA GLU A 169 -22.88 -9.23 -14.23
C GLU A 169 -21.60 -10.09 -14.26
N GLN A 170 -21.56 -11.15 -15.07
CA GLN A 170 -20.36 -11.97 -15.23
C GLN A 170 -19.18 -11.16 -15.82
N TRP A 171 -19.49 -10.23 -16.72
CA TRP A 171 -18.48 -9.39 -17.36
C TRP A 171 -17.74 -8.48 -16.38
N LYS A 172 -18.41 -7.96 -15.34
CA LYS A 172 -17.77 -7.16 -14.28
C LYS A 172 -16.54 -7.87 -13.67
N TYR A 173 -16.68 -9.16 -13.36
CA TYR A 173 -15.60 -9.97 -12.80
C TYR A 173 -14.47 -10.21 -13.81
N GLU A 174 -14.81 -10.31 -15.10
CA GLU A 174 -13.83 -10.51 -16.16
C GLU A 174 -12.95 -9.27 -16.40
N ILE A 175 -13.52 -8.06 -16.34
CA ILE A 175 -12.79 -6.80 -16.58
C ILE A 175 -12.07 -6.24 -15.35
N SER A 176 -12.39 -6.73 -14.15
CA SER A 176 -11.82 -6.23 -12.89
C SER A 176 -10.70 -7.10 -12.30
N ILE A 177 -10.63 -8.38 -12.65
CA ILE A 177 -9.60 -9.29 -12.14
C ILE A 177 -8.18 -8.86 -12.55
N GLY A 178 -7.25 -8.89 -11.58
CA GLY A 178 -5.89 -8.37 -11.74
C GLY A 178 -5.78 -6.85 -11.60
N THR A 179 -6.89 -6.14 -11.36
CA THR A 179 -6.90 -4.70 -11.02
C THR A 179 -7.55 -4.47 -9.66
N ASP A 180 -8.81 -4.90 -9.48
CA ASP A 180 -9.57 -4.64 -8.25
C ASP A 180 -9.48 -5.78 -7.22
N TYR A 181 -9.24 -7.00 -7.68
CA TYR A 181 -9.03 -8.19 -6.87
C TYR A 181 -8.10 -9.16 -7.60
N ALA A 182 -7.51 -10.11 -6.86
CA ALA A 182 -6.43 -10.97 -7.35
C ALA A 182 -5.34 -10.18 -8.07
N VAL A 183 -4.95 -9.02 -7.52
CA VAL A 183 -4.04 -8.04 -8.14
C VAL A 183 -2.75 -8.67 -8.67
N SER A 184 -2.16 -9.63 -7.93
CA SER A 184 -0.93 -10.35 -8.29
C SER A 184 -1.05 -11.18 -9.58
N PHE A 185 -2.26 -11.39 -10.10
CA PHE A 185 -2.45 -12.15 -11.35
C PHE A 185 -1.85 -11.43 -12.54
N GLY A 186 -2.03 -10.12 -12.62
CA GLY A 186 -1.60 -9.31 -13.75
C GLY A 186 -0.60 -8.22 -13.40
N ARG A 187 -0.34 -7.99 -12.11
CA ARG A 187 0.48 -6.86 -11.65
C ARG A 187 1.50 -7.28 -10.61
N ALA A 188 2.66 -6.66 -10.68
CA ALA A 188 3.64 -6.64 -9.59
C ALA A 188 3.40 -5.38 -8.72
N ARG A 189 3.90 -5.37 -7.49
CA ARG A 189 3.62 -4.27 -6.54
C ARG A 189 4.82 -3.89 -5.68
N TYR A 190 4.86 -2.61 -5.32
CA TYR A 190 5.60 -2.07 -4.18
C TYR A 190 4.60 -1.52 -3.18
N CYS A 191 4.73 -1.90 -1.91
CA CYS A 191 3.79 -1.54 -0.88
C CYS A 191 4.52 -0.90 0.30
N ALA A 192 4.01 0.23 0.78
CA ALA A 192 4.42 0.82 2.04
C ALA A 192 3.32 0.60 3.08
N ARG A 193 3.64 -0.18 4.12
CA ARG A 193 2.81 -0.38 5.30
C ARG A 193 3.07 0.73 6.30
N LEU A 194 2.00 1.26 6.87
CA LEU A 194 2.01 2.33 7.86
C LEU A 194 1.17 1.87 9.06
N PRO A 195 1.79 1.66 10.24
CA PRO A 195 1.05 1.51 11.49
C PRO A 195 0.23 2.76 11.78
N VAL A 196 -1.02 2.56 12.19
CA VAL A 196 -1.95 3.63 12.55
C VAL A 196 -2.59 3.32 13.89
N SER A 197 -3.08 4.34 14.60
CA SER A 197 -3.94 4.11 15.76
C SER A 197 -5.35 3.69 15.35
N GLU A 198 -6.12 3.16 16.30
CA GLU A 198 -7.54 2.86 16.09
C GLU A 198 -8.34 4.10 15.63
N GLU A 199 -8.06 5.27 16.23
CA GLU A 199 -8.72 6.53 15.86
C GLU A 199 -8.33 7.01 14.46
N GLN A 200 -7.06 6.89 14.09
CA GLN A 200 -6.61 7.19 12.74
C GLN A 200 -7.28 6.26 11.72
N LEU A 201 -7.40 4.97 12.02
CA LEU A 201 -8.10 4.03 11.14
C LEU A 201 -9.60 4.38 11.02
N LYS A 202 -10.26 4.81 12.10
CA LYS A 202 -11.64 5.33 12.04
C LYS A 202 -11.76 6.56 11.13
N GLN A 203 -10.78 7.46 11.14
CA GLN A 203 -10.75 8.62 10.24
C GLN A 203 -10.58 8.19 8.77
N VAL A 204 -9.70 7.23 8.49
CA VAL A 204 -9.56 6.59 7.16
C VAL A 204 -10.89 5.98 6.70
N ILE A 205 -11.54 5.17 7.55
CA ILE A 205 -12.82 4.51 7.27
C ILE A 205 -13.91 5.55 6.98
N SER A 206 -14.01 6.58 7.81
CA SER A 206 -14.99 7.67 7.65
C SER A 206 -14.82 8.38 6.32
N PHE A 207 -13.57 8.72 5.94
CA PHE A 207 -13.28 9.32 4.65
C PHE A 207 -13.70 8.42 3.48
N LEU A 208 -13.30 7.14 3.49
CA LEU A 208 -13.64 6.19 2.44
C LEU A 208 -15.16 6.02 2.32
N ASN A 209 -15.87 5.80 3.42
CA ASN A 209 -17.33 5.70 3.42
C ASN A 209 -17.99 6.98 2.89
N GLY A 210 -17.49 8.15 3.31
CA GLY A 210 -17.96 9.45 2.82
C GLY A 210 -17.82 9.58 1.30
N ARG A 211 -16.71 9.13 0.71
CA ARG A 211 -16.51 9.11 -0.75
C ARG A 211 -17.53 8.23 -1.46
N ASN A 212 -17.82 7.04 -0.93
CA ASN A 212 -18.79 6.13 -1.53
C ASN A 212 -20.25 6.58 -1.36
N ALA A 213 -20.58 7.23 -0.23
CA ALA A 213 -21.91 7.74 0.04
C ALA A 213 -22.39 8.80 -0.98
N LEU A 214 -21.45 9.55 -1.59
CA LEU A 214 -21.77 10.54 -2.63
C LEU A 214 -22.42 9.92 -3.88
N TYR A 215 -22.17 8.64 -4.15
CA TYR A 215 -22.58 7.96 -5.38
C TYR A 215 -23.63 6.86 -5.15
N GLN A 216 -23.74 6.34 -3.93
CA GLN A 216 -24.65 5.24 -3.57
C GLN A 216 -26.11 5.53 -3.94
N ASN A 217 -26.63 6.66 -3.46
CA ASN A 217 -28.04 7.08 -3.61
C ASN A 217 -28.17 8.33 -4.49
N GLY A 218 -27.07 8.80 -5.07
CA GLY A 218 -26.96 10.14 -5.63
C GLY A 218 -27.39 10.28 -7.10
N PRO A 219 -27.75 11.49 -7.55
CA PRO A 219 -27.91 11.83 -8.97
C PRO A 219 -26.56 11.94 -9.71
N LYS A 220 -25.44 11.75 -8.99
CA LYS A 220 -24.08 11.89 -9.51
C LYS A 220 -23.53 10.53 -9.93
N THR A 221 -23.05 10.49 -11.16
CA THR A 221 -22.24 9.38 -11.68
C THR A 221 -20.80 9.58 -11.23
N PHE A 222 -20.15 8.50 -10.81
CA PHE A 222 -18.72 8.54 -10.56
C PHE A 222 -17.96 8.63 -11.88
N GLU A 223 -17.27 9.76 -12.07
CA GLU A 223 -16.39 10.03 -13.20
C GLU A 223 -15.01 10.31 -12.62
N THR A 224 -14.06 9.42 -12.92
CA THR A 224 -12.66 9.60 -12.53
C THR A 224 -11.88 10.25 -13.66
N ASN A 225 -10.91 11.07 -13.30
CA ASN A 225 -9.95 11.63 -14.24
C ASN A 225 -8.55 11.37 -13.71
N VAL A 226 -7.70 10.77 -14.55
CA VAL A 226 -6.31 10.40 -14.20
C VAL A 226 -5.53 11.57 -13.60
N LEU A 227 -5.83 12.81 -13.96
CA LEU A 227 -5.13 14.00 -13.45
C LEU A 227 -5.82 14.63 -12.23
N GLN A 228 -7.12 14.45 -12.03
CA GLN A 228 -7.91 15.30 -11.13
C GLN A 228 -8.64 14.56 -10.00
N ASP A 229 -8.95 13.27 -10.16
CA ASP A 229 -9.58 12.43 -9.13
C ASP A 229 -9.29 10.98 -9.53
N ASN A 230 -8.11 10.50 -9.16
CA ASN A 230 -7.57 9.19 -9.54
C ASN A 230 -7.35 8.30 -8.30
N CYS A 231 -6.96 7.05 -8.50
CA CYS A 231 -6.69 6.10 -7.40
C CYS A 231 -5.73 6.62 -6.33
N ASN A 232 -4.73 7.43 -6.69
CA ASN A 232 -3.81 8.03 -5.73
C ASN A 232 -4.43 9.18 -4.94
N HIS A 233 -5.37 9.95 -5.52
CA HIS A 233 -6.10 10.95 -4.73
C HIS A 233 -6.90 10.26 -3.62
N LEU A 234 -7.51 9.12 -3.91
CA LEU A 234 -8.22 8.33 -2.91
C LEU A 234 -7.29 7.85 -1.80
N THR A 235 -6.20 7.16 -2.14
CA THR A 235 -5.26 6.62 -1.13
C THR A 235 -4.55 7.73 -0.36
N HIS A 236 -4.15 8.81 -1.04
CA HIS A 236 -3.53 9.96 -0.42
C HIS A 236 -4.46 10.64 0.57
N ASN A 237 -5.68 10.97 0.14
CA ASN A 237 -6.61 11.72 0.98
C ASN A 237 -7.18 10.86 2.11
N ALA A 238 -7.19 9.53 1.96
CA ALA A 238 -7.47 8.62 3.08
C ALA A 238 -6.43 8.78 4.21
N LEU A 239 -5.14 8.84 3.88
CA LEU A 239 -4.08 9.12 4.87
C LEU A 239 -4.08 10.58 5.35
N ALA A 240 -4.46 11.53 4.49
CA ALA A 240 -4.62 12.93 4.89
C ALA A 240 -5.73 13.11 5.93
N ALA A 241 -6.84 12.37 5.79
CA ALA A 241 -7.93 12.36 6.76
C ALA A 241 -7.48 11.85 8.14
N ALA A 242 -6.47 10.97 8.17
CA ALA A 242 -5.81 10.48 9.38
C ALA A 242 -4.71 11.42 9.94
N GLY A 243 -4.57 12.62 9.36
CA GLY A 243 -3.57 13.60 9.76
C GLY A 243 -2.13 13.27 9.37
N PHE A 244 -1.90 12.31 8.46
CA PHE A 244 -0.55 11.90 8.05
C PHE A 244 0.17 12.98 7.22
N TRP A 245 -0.55 13.60 6.29
CA TRP A 245 -0.10 14.72 5.45
C TRP A 245 -1.29 15.61 5.06
N HIS A 246 -1.06 16.61 4.20
CA HIS A 246 -2.11 17.52 3.75
C HIS A 246 -2.94 16.88 2.64
N GLU A 247 -4.21 17.26 2.53
CA GLU A 247 -5.07 16.79 1.46
C GLU A 247 -4.57 17.26 0.08
N LEU A 248 -4.61 16.34 -0.89
CA LEU A 248 -4.47 16.67 -2.31
C LEU A 248 -5.83 17.10 -2.87
N PRO A 249 -5.95 18.35 -3.35
CA PRO A 249 -7.19 18.84 -3.93
C PRO A 249 -7.57 18.09 -5.21
N VAL A 250 -8.82 17.66 -5.29
CA VAL A 250 -9.43 17.07 -6.49
C VAL A 250 -10.05 18.14 -7.40
N HIS A 251 -10.25 17.83 -8.68
CA HIS A 251 -10.90 18.71 -9.69
C HIS A 251 -10.22 20.07 -9.92
N GLN A 252 -8.89 20.13 -9.75
CA GLN A 252 -8.11 21.32 -10.09
C GLN A 252 -8.15 21.65 -11.58
N PHE A 253 -7.87 22.91 -11.95
CA PHE A 253 -7.67 23.29 -13.34
C PHE A 253 -6.58 22.43 -14.02
N ILE A 254 -6.86 21.95 -15.23
CA ILE A 254 -6.14 20.82 -15.87
C ILE A 254 -4.63 21.05 -16.03
N LEU A 255 -4.18 22.28 -16.31
CA LEU A 255 -2.75 22.59 -16.43
C LEU A 255 -2.02 22.51 -15.08
N LYS A 256 -2.70 22.85 -14.00
CA LYS A 256 -2.16 22.69 -12.64
C LYS A 256 -2.14 21.20 -12.27
N ALA A 257 -3.23 20.50 -12.54
CA ALA A 257 -3.34 19.06 -12.31
C ALA A 257 -2.25 18.27 -13.05
N ALA A 258 -1.94 18.61 -14.31
CA ALA A 258 -0.89 17.94 -15.09
C ALA A 258 0.52 18.08 -14.48
N LEU A 259 0.78 19.11 -13.69
CA LEU A 259 2.07 19.32 -13.02
C LEU A 259 2.14 18.69 -11.62
N THR A 260 0.99 18.43 -11.00
CA THR A 260 0.91 17.99 -9.60
C THR A 260 0.12 16.71 -9.40
N PHE A 261 -0.27 16.00 -10.46
CA PHE A 261 -1.08 14.81 -10.32
C PHE A 261 -0.29 13.70 -9.61
N PRO A 262 -0.89 13.03 -8.63
CA PRO A 262 -0.22 11.98 -7.88
C PRO A 262 -0.11 10.70 -8.72
N VAL A 263 1.07 10.08 -8.67
CA VAL A 263 1.44 8.87 -9.43
C VAL A 263 1.78 7.75 -8.45
N PRO A 264 1.37 6.49 -8.70
CA PRO A 264 1.40 5.45 -7.67
C PRO A 264 2.76 5.25 -7.03
N LYS A 265 3.80 5.14 -7.86
CA LYS A 265 5.17 4.92 -7.37
C LYS A 265 5.70 6.13 -6.59
N ASN A 266 5.34 7.35 -6.99
CA ASN A 266 5.68 8.57 -6.25
C ASN A 266 5.04 8.57 -4.86
N GLU A 267 3.78 8.14 -4.73
CA GLU A 267 3.06 8.13 -3.46
C GLU A 267 3.68 7.18 -2.42
N VAL A 268 4.23 6.04 -2.86
CA VAL A 268 5.02 5.16 -1.97
C VAL A 268 6.24 5.90 -1.42
N VAL A 269 6.95 6.67 -2.25
CA VAL A 269 8.11 7.47 -1.82
C VAL A 269 7.67 8.63 -0.92
N ASN A 270 6.59 9.34 -1.25
CA ASN A 270 6.02 10.41 -0.43
C ASN A 270 5.70 9.91 0.97
N LEU A 271 5.14 8.69 1.09
CA LEU A 271 4.85 8.09 2.39
C LEU A 271 6.13 7.86 3.18
N LEU A 272 7.15 7.27 2.55
CA LEU A 272 8.45 7.02 3.18
C LEU A 272 9.17 8.32 3.58
N ASP A 273 9.13 9.35 2.74
CA ASP A 273 9.70 10.67 3.05
C ASP A 273 8.99 11.35 4.22
N GLN A 274 7.66 11.23 4.28
CA GLN A 274 6.88 11.86 5.36
C GLN A 274 7.29 11.32 6.74
N THR A 275 7.72 10.06 6.84
CA THR A 275 8.25 9.49 8.10
C THR A 275 9.57 10.13 8.55
N GLN A 276 10.30 10.79 7.63
CA GLN A 276 11.62 11.38 7.83
C GLN A 276 11.60 12.90 7.84
N ARG A 277 10.43 13.51 7.60
CA ARG A 277 10.29 14.95 7.32
C ARG A 277 10.94 15.83 8.38
N HIS A 278 10.87 15.42 9.64
CA HIS A 278 11.45 16.14 10.76
C HIS A 278 12.41 15.24 11.54
N ASP A 279 13.54 15.82 11.96
CA ASP A 279 14.38 15.21 12.99
C ASP A 279 13.62 15.24 14.31
N ILE A 280 13.39 14.07 14.91
CA ILE A 280 12.66 13.96 16.17
C ILE A 280 13.37 14.67 17.32
N GLY A 281 14.70 14.83 17.26
CA GLY A 281 15.47 15.58 18.26
C GLY A 281 15.23 17.09 18.20
N ASN A 282 14.68 17.59 17.08
CA ASN A 282 14.45 19.00 16.85
C ASN A 282 13.02 19.44 17.25
N LEU A 283 12.79 19.55 18.56
CA LEU A 283 11.48 19.94 19.11
C LEU A 283 11.00 21.31 18.61
N HIS A 284 11.90 22.25 18.29
CA HIS A 284 11.54 23.52 17.68
C HIS A 284 10.84 23.29 16.34
N ALA A 285 11.48 22.54 15.43
CA ALA A 285 10.90 22.24 14.12
C ALA A 285 9.57 21.50 14.24
N LEU A 286 9.48 20.49 15.13
CA LEU A 286 8.25 19.75 15.36
C LEU A 286 7.11 20.63 15.89
N TYR A 287 7.41 21.57 16.80
CA TYR A 287 6.40 22.47 17.35
C TYR A 287 5.91 23.48 16.30
N HIS A 288 6.78 24.00 15.45
CA HIS A 288 6.43 25.03 14.48
C HIS A 288 5.75 24.45 13.21
N ASP A 289 5.89 23.16 12.94
CA ASP A 289 5.08 22.48 11.92
C ASP A 289 3.64 22.27 12.43
N LYS A 290 2.67 22.94 11.80
CA LYS A 290 1.27 22.98 12.26
C LYS A 290 0.62 21.61 12.28
N LEU A 291 0.89 20.78 11.27
CA LEU A 291 0.30 19.44 11.18
C LEU A 291 0.89 18.54 12.25
N THR A 292 2.22 18.49 12.35
CA THR A 292 2.95 17.72 13.37
C THR A 292 2.50 18.09 14.78
N ARG A 293 2.40 19.39 15.08
CA ARG A 293 1.89 19.87 16.37
C ARG A 293 0.45 19.44 16.61
N LYS A 294 -0.43 19.55 15.61
CA LYS A 294 -1.83 19.13 15.72
C LYS A 294 -1.93 17.63 16.01
N SER A 295 -1.28 16.79 15.19
CA SER A 295 -1.29 15.34 15.32
C SER A 295 -0.78 14.85 16.68
N LEU A 296 0.26 15.48 17.22
CA LEU A 296 0.74 15.11 18.56
C LEU A 296 -0.22 15.55 19.66
N MET A 297 -0.77 16.76 19.56
CA MET A 297 -1.60 17.34 20.63
C MET A 297 -3.01 16.77 20.66
N GLU A 298 -3.59 16.45 19.51
CA GLU A 298 -4.95 15.93 19.39
C GLU A 298 -4.97 14.39 19.40
N ASP A 299 -4.05 13.77 18.66
CA ASP A 299 -4.07 12.31 18.41
C ASP A 299 -2.95 11.56 19.15
N GLY A 300 -2.02 12.27 19.81
CA GLY A 300 -0.92 11.66 20.55
C GLY A 300 0.09 10.94 19.64
N TRP A 301 0.23 11.38 18.39
CA TRP A 301 0.98 10.66 17.36
C TRP A 301 1.91 11.59 16.55
N LEU A 302 3.01 11.02 16.02
CA LEU A 302 3.94 11.69 15.11
C LEU A 302 4.33 10.74 13.95
N PRO A 303 4.60 11.27 12.73
CA PRO A 303 4.98 10.45 11.57
C PRO A 303 6.24 9.61 11.74
N THR A 304 7.17 10.03 12.60
CA THR A 304 8.43 9.30 12.85
C THR A 304 8.24 8.21 13.91
N THR A 305 7.44 7.21 13.53
CA THR A 305 7.10 6.02 14.33
C THR A 305 7.76 4.76 13.73
N PRO A 306 8.15 3.76 14.55
CA PRO A 306 8.57 2.46 14.05
C PRO A 306 7.48 1.76 13.24
N GLY A 307 7.90 0.79 12.43
CA GLY A 307 7.01 -0.11 11.72
C GLY A 307 6.58 0.34 10.33
N VAL A 308 7.06 1.46 9.80
CA VAL A 308 6.86 1.74 8.37
C VAL A 308 7.76 0.80 7.55
N MET A 309 7.13 -0.09 6.79
CA MET A 309 7.81 -1.15 6.04
C MET A 309 7.50 -1.04 4.54
N LEU A 310 8.54 -1.13 3.71
CA LEU A 310 8.48 -1.26 2.27
C LEU A 310 8.65 -2.74 1.90
N ASP A 311 7.66 -3.30 1.21
CA ASP A 311 7.76 -4.63 0.62
C ASP A 311 7.53 -4.59 -0.90
N SER A 312 7.95 -5.65 -1.59
CA SER A 312 7.68 -5.84 -3.01
C SER A 312 7.20 -7.25 -3.28
N ASN A 313 6.29 -7.38 -4.24
CA ASN A 313 5.82 -8.69 -4.69
C ASN A 313 5.80 -8.71 -6.22
N PRO A 314 6.51 -9.65 -6.87
CA PRO A 314 6.45 -9.81 -8.32
C PRO A 314 5.06 -10.31 -8.73
N VAL A 315 4.74 -10.13 -10.01
CA VAL A 315 3.58 -10.79 -10.64
C VAL A 315 3.76 -12.31 -10.55
N LYS A 316 2.66 -13.06 -10.37
CA LYS A 316 2.72 -14.52 -10.28
C LYS A 316 3.31 -15.12 -11.56
N THR A 317 4.26 -16.04 -11.39
CA THR A 317 4.92 -16.79 -12.47
C THR A 317 5.04 -18.27 -12.10
N PRO A 318 4.94 -19.21 -13.07
CA PRO A 318 4.48 -19.04 -14.45
C PRO A 318 3.06 -18.46 -14.56
N ASN A 319 2.76 -17.80 -15.68
CA ASN A 319 1.50 -17.08 -15.89
C ASN A 319 0.93 -17.35 -17.29
N GLU A 320 -0.22 -18.01 -17.36
CA GLU A 320 -0.88 -18.33 -18.64
C GLU A 320 -1.71 -17.16 -19.19
N VAL A 321 -2.15 -16.22 -18.34
CA VAL A 321 -3.20 -15.24 -18.66
C VAL A 321 -2.64 -13.84 -18.94
N TYR A 322 -1.59 -13.43 -18.22
CA TYR A 322 -0.99 -12.11 -18.33
C TYR A 322 0.47 -12.18 -18.78
N ASN A 323 0.92 -11.11 -19.42
CA ASN A 323 2.35 -10.87 -19.65
C ASN A 323 3.00 -10.44 -18.33
N THR A 324 4.23 -10.87 -18.10
CA THR A 324 4.94 -10.68 -16.82
C THR A 324 6.14 -9.75 -16.91
N GLN A 325 6.45 -9.27 -18.11
CA GLN A 325 7.39 -8.16 -18.32
C GLN A 325 6.63 -6.85 -18.09
N LEU A 326 6.71 -6.35 -16.87
CA LEU A 326 5.90 -5.23 -16.39
C LEU A 326 6.77 -4.01 -16.08
N SER A 327 6.24 -2.82 -16.39
CA SER A 327 6.85 -1.54 -16.06
C SER A 327 6.06 -0.83 -14.95
N LEU A 328 6.77 -0.04 -14.14
CA LEU A 328 6.20 0.93 -13.23
C LEU A 328 7.14 2.13 -13.13
N ILE A 329 6.74 3.26 -13.71
CA ILE A 329 7.57 4.46 -13.80
C ILE A 329 7.31 5.41 -12.63
N PHE A 330 8.33 6.21 -12.31
CA PHE A 330 8.13 7.45 -11.58
C PHE A 330 7.67 8.54 -12.55
N TYR A 331 6.97 9.52 -12.01
CA TYR A 331 6.79 10.80 -12.67
C TYR A 331 7.64 11.83 -11.93
N ASP A 332 8.88 11.99 -12.37
CA ASP A 332 9.86 12.85 -11.72
C ASP A 332 9.78 14.29 -12.25
N ASP A 333 10.10 15.25 -11.37
CA ASP A 333 10.37 16.62 -11.81
C ASP A 333 11.63 16.63 -12.70
N PRO A 334 11.58 17.25 -13.89
CA PRO A 334 12.68 17.33 -14.86
C PRO A 334 14.02 17.83 -14.31
N LEU A 335 13.98 18.70 -13.31
CA LEU A 335 15.13 19.44 -12.79
C LEU A 335 15.68 18.82 -11.51
N LEU A 336 14.83 18.17 -10.70
CA LEU A 336 15.21 17.68 -9.37
C LEU A 336 15.38 16.15 -9.28
N GLY A 337 14.67 15.35 -10.09
CA GLY A 337 14.85 13.89 -10.18
C GLY A 337 14.94 13.17 -8.82
N HIS A 338 14.04 13.53 -7.90
CA HIS A 338 14.10 13.13 -6.49
C HIS A 338 13.64 11.68 -6.28
N TYR A 339 12.57 11.25 -6.96
CA TYR A 339 11.86 10.04 -6.59
C TYR A 339 12.66 8.77 -6.85
N ASN A 340 13.32 8.66 -8.00
CA ASN A 340 14.18 7.50 -8.29
C ASN A 340 15.28 7.34 -7.23
N LYS A 341 16.02 8.42 -6.94
CA LYS A 341 17.11 8.39 -5.96
C LYS A 341 16.63 8.09 -4.54
N ALA A 342 15.49 8.67 -4.15
CA ALA A 342 14.89 8.42 -2.84
C ALA A 342 14.45 6.96 -2.71
N PHE A 343 13.81 6.42 -3.75
CA PHE A 343 13.37 5.04 -3.76
C PHE A 343 14.52 4.04 -3.70
N ASP A 344 15.56 4.23 -4.52
CA ASP A 344 16.78 3.40 -4.46
C ASP A 344 17.43 3.46 -3.08
N ARG A 345 17.44 4.64 -2.45
CA ARG A 345 17.93 4.81 -1.08
C ARG A 345 17.10 4.01 -0.07
N TYR A 346 15.77 3.93 -0.24
CA TYR A 346 14.89 3.13 0.63
C TYR A 346 15.04 1.63 0.40
N LEU A 347 15.15 1.19 -0.86
CA LEU A 347 15.43 -0.21 -1.19
C LEU A 347 16.76 -0.69 -0.61
N ASN A 348 17.77 0.16 -0.59
CA ASN A 348 19.11 -0.19 -0.08
C ASN A 348 19.27 -0.03 1.45
N GLN A 349 18.22 0.31 2.18
CA GLN A 349 18.26 0.47 3.63
C GLN A 349 17.46 -0.64 4.34
N PRO A 350 18.13 -1.61 5.00
CA PRO A 350 17.47 -2.75 5.65
C PRO A 350 16.37 -2.38 6.64
N ARG A 351 16.47 -1.22 7.29
CA ARG A 351 15.43 -0.73 8.22
C ARG A 351 14.04 -0.57 7.60
N TYR A 352 13.91 -0.54 6.27
CA TYR A 352 12.61 -0.46 5.60
C TYR A 352 12.01 -1.82 5.26
N HIS A 353 12.77 -2.92 5.31
CA HIS A 353 12.28 -4.23 4.89
C HIS A 353 12.61 -5.36 5.88
N ASP A 354 13.38 -5.08 6.92
CA ASP A 354 13.60 -5.96 8.08
C ASP A 354 13.10 -5.28 9.36
N LEU A 355 12.07 -5.88 9.98
CA LEU A 355 11.43 -5.31 11.18
C LEU A 355 12.42 -5.19 12.35
N LYS A 356 13.33 -6.15 12.53
CA LYS A 356 14.32 -6.08 13.61
C LYS A 356 15.25 -4.88 13.44
N THR A 357 15.76 -4.67 12.23
CA THR A 357 16.63 -3.53 11.90
C THR A 357 15.88 -2.21 12.01
N ASN A 358 14.60 -2.16 11.63
CA ASN A 358 13.73 -1.01 11.87
C ASN A 358 13.69 -0.63 13.36
N LEU A 359 13.36 -1.60 14.21
CA LEU A 359 13.21 -1.38 15.65
C LEU A 359 14.54 -1.00 16.32
N LEU A 360 15.67 -1.63 15.95
CA LEU A 360 16.99 -1.26 16.47
C LEU A 360 17.41 0.17 16.08
N TRP A 361 17.07 0.59 14.85
CA TRP A 361 17.31 1.95 14.41
C TRP A 361 16.51 2.95 15.26
N TYR A 362 15.21 2.68 15.46
CA TYR A 362 14.35 3.52 16.31
C TYR A 362 14.75 3.50 17.78
N GLN A 363 15.22 2.37 18.32
CA GLN A 363 15.77 2.28 19.68
C GLN A 363 16.92 3.29 19.87
N SER A 364 17.85 3.30 18.91
CA SER A 364 19.02 4.20 18.92
C SER A 364 18.59 5.66 18.76
N LEU A 365 17.67 5.93 17.83
CA LEU A 365 17.15 7.26 17.57
C LEU A 365 16.43 7.85 18.80
N TYR A 366 15.56 7.08 19.42
CA TYR A 366 14.80 7.53 20.60
C TYR A 366 15.70 7.68 21.83
N ALA A 367 16.69 6.81 22.01
CA ALA A 367 17.69 6.97 23.06
C ALA A 367 18.49 8.28 22.90
N LYS A 368 18.90 8.61 21.68
CA LYS A 368 19.56 9.90 21.37
C LYS A 368 18.66 11.08 21.70
N ALA A 369 17.42 11.08 21.22
CA ALA A 369 16.47 12.16 21.48
C ALA A 369 16.19 12.36 22.98
N ALA A 370 16.12 11.27 23.75
CA ALA A 370 15.95 11.32 25.20
C ALA A 370 17.21 11.88 25.90
N ALA A 371 18.40 11.49 25.48
CA ALA A 371 19.67 11.98 26.05
C ALA A 371 19.93 13.46 25.77
N GLU A 372 19.43 13.98 24.65
CA GLU A 372 19.57 15.38 24.24
C GLU A 372 18.52 16.30 24.89
N ARG A 373 17.60 15.75 25.69
CA ARG A 373 16.53 16.49 26.37
C ARG A 373 17.06 17.71 27.14
N LYS A 374 16.53 18.88 26.79
CA LYS A 374 16.75 20.12 27.55
C LYS A 374 15.60 20.36 28.53
N PRO A 375 15.87 20.90 29.74
CA PRO A 375 14.84 21.31 30.69
C PRO A 375 13.78 22.25 30.06
N LEU A 376 12.54 22.19 30.54
CA LEU A 376 11.44 22.99 29.98
C LEU A 376 11.70 24.51 30.13
N ASP A 377 12.29 24.95 31.23
CA ASP A 377 12.67 26.35 31.46
C ASP A 377 13.72 26.85 30.45
N TRP A 378 14.57 25.95 29.94
CA TRP A 378 15.49 26.28 28.85
C TRP A 378 14.73 26.56 27.54
N TRP A 379 13.69 25.77 27.24
CA TRP A 379 12.86 25.96 26.06
C TRP A 379 11.97 27.19 26.14
N LEU A 380 11.37 27.46 27.30
CA LEU A 380 10.48 28.62 27.50
C LEU A 380 11.20 29.98 27.40
N LYS A 381 12.54 29.98 27.37
CA LYS A 381 13.34 31.18 27.02
C LYS A 381 13.37 31.47 25.52
N LYS A 382 12.97 30.51 24.68
CA LYS A 382 13.05 30.53 23.20
C LYS A 382 11.71 30.31 22.51
N GLU A 383 10.81 29.61 23.18
CA GLU A 383 9.50 29.21 22.67
C GLU A 383 8.37 29.90 23.43
N PRO A 384 7.19 30.09 22.82
CA PRO A 384 6.04 30.68 23.48
C PRO A 384 5.51 29.81 24.62
N ALA A 385 4.71 30.39 25.52
CA ALA A 385 4.10 29.66 26.65
C ALA A 385 3.28 28.42 26.22
N GLY A 386 2.67 28.47 25.02
CA GLY A 386 1.96 27.35 24.41
C GLY A 386 2.84 26.15 24.03
N PHE A 387 4.16 26.23 24.21
CA PHE A 387 5.10 25.14 23.99
C PHE A 387 5.10 24.11 25.14
N ALA A 388 4.81 24.52 26.38
CA ALA A 388 4.88 23.61 27.52
C ALA A 388 3.96 22.36 27.41
N PRO A 389 2.69 22.48 26.97
CA PRO A 389 1.84 21.31 26.71
C PRO A 389 2.42 20.39 25.64
N PHE A 390 2.95 20.96 24.55
CA PHE A 390 3.59 20.20 23.46
C PHE A 390 4.84 19.45 23.93
N TYR A 391 5.72 20.12 24.69
CA TYR A 391 6.90 19.50 25.28
C TYR A 391 6.52 18.28 26.13
N ASN A 392 5.50 18.40 26.98
CA ASN A 392 5.05 17.30 27.82
C ASN A 392 4.46 16.15 26.99
N ALA A 393 3.62 16.47 25.99
CA ALA A 393 3.06 15.49 25.07
C ALA A 393 4.15 14.75 24.29
N TYR A 394 5.18 15.46 23.81
CA TYR A 394 6.31 14.89 23.08
C TYR A 394 7.08 13.87 23.92
N TYR A 395 7.46 14.20 25.15
CA TYR A 395 8.21 13.25 25.98
C TYR A 395 7.34 12.07 26.47
N ALA A 396 6.03 12.28 26.64
CA ALA A 396 5.11 11.17 26.88
C ALA A 396 4.99 10.25 25.66
N TRP A 397 4.90 10.82 24.45
CA TRP A 397 4.93 10.06 23.21
C TRP A 397 6.26 9.32 23.04
N LEU A 398 7.40 9.97 23.26
CA LEU A 398 8.73 9.38 23.11
C LEU A 398 8.89 8.14 24.02
N GLN A 399 8.44 8.23 25.28
CA GLN A 399 8.45 7.09 26.19
C GLN A 399 7.59 5.94 25.67
N LYS A 400 6.36 6.22 25.20
CA LYS A 400 5.48 5.19 24.61
C LYS A 400 6.14 4.50 23.41
N GLN A 401 6.86 5.25 22.58
CA GLN A 401 7.58 4.68 21.43
C GLN A 401 8.79 3.84 21.85
N GLN A 402 9.53 4.25 22.88
CA GLN A 402 10.60 3.44 23.46
C GLN A 402 10.05 2.10 24.00
N ASP A 403 8.92 2.14 24.71
CA ASP A 403 8.27 0.94 25.23
C ASP A 403 7.78 0.03 24.08
N LEU A 404 7.21 0.61 23.02
CA LEU A 404 6.79 -0.12 21.83
C LEU A 404 7.96 -0.82 21.14
N VAL A 405 9.07 -0.11 20.94
CA VAL A 405 10.28 -0.67 20.35
C VAL A 405 10.84 -1.80 21.20
N GLN A 406 10.90 -1.62 22.52
CA GLN A 406 11.38 -2.65 23.43
C GLN A 406 10.50 -3.91 23.39
N ARG A 407 9.16 -3.77 23.40
CA ARG A 407 8.24 -4.90 23.24
C ARG A 407 8.47 -5.63 21.92
N GLY A 408 8.62 -4.90 20.82
CA GLY A 408 8.88 -5.49 19.50
C GLY A 408 10.20 -6.27 19.44
N LEU A 409 11.28 -5.74 20.04
CA LEU A 409 12.57 -6.44 20.09
C LEU A 409 12.53 -7.70 20.96
N THR A 410 11.80 -7.68 22.07
CA THR A 410 11.55 -8.88 22.89
C THR A 410 10.78 -9.93 22.11
N LEU A 411 9.66 -9.54 21.48
CA LEU A 411 8.83 -10.42 20.65
C LEU A 411 9.66 -11.16 19.59
N LEU A 412 10.51 -10.43 18.86
CA LEU A 412 11.35 -11.01 17.80
C LEU A 412 12.48 -11.91 18.30
N SER A 413 12.84 -11.81 19.59
CA SER A 413 13.87 -12.63 20.23
C SER A 413 13.28 -13.94 20.76
N ASP A 414 12.06 -13.90 21.29
CA ASP A 414 11.33 -15.08 21.76
C ASP A 414 10.96 -16.02 20.59
N ASP A 415 10.51 -15.46 19.46
CA ASP A 415 10.23 -16.22 18.24
C ASP A 415 11.48 -16.97 17.73
N ALA A 416 12.66 -16.35 17.83
CA ALA A 416 13.93 -16.98 17.42
C ALA A 416 14.33 -18.13 18.36
N SER A 417 14.00 -18.02 19.65
CA SER A 417 14.27 -19.04 20.65
C SER A 417 13.34 -20.25 20.50
N ALA A 418 12.06 -20.01 20.19
CA ALA A 418 11.08 -21.06 19.88
C ALA A 418 11.44 -21.86 18.61
N ALA A 419 11.90 -21.17 17.56
CA ALA A 419 12.35 -21.83 16.33
C ALA A 419 13.62 -22.69 16.52
N SER A 420 14.50 -22.28 17.44
CA SER A 420 15.73 -23.02 17.76
C SER A 420 15.48 -24.28 18.62
N GLY A 421 14.38 -24.33 19.38
CA GLY A 421 13.98 -25.47 20.21
C GLY A 421 13.29 -26.62 19.46
N LEU A 422 12.98 -26.44 18.17
CA LEU A 422 12.29 -27.43 17.33
C LEU A 422 13.22 -28.18 16.35
N MET A 423 14.54 -28.11 16.53
CA MET A 423 15.47 -28.93 15.76
C MET A 423 15.22 -30.42 16.05
N PRO A 424 14.95 -31.27 15.05
CA PRO A 424 14.78 -32.70 15.26
C PRO A 424 16.09 -33.29 15.78
N THR A 425 16.01 -33.97 16.92
CA THR A 425 17.05 -34.86 17.42
C THR A 425 17.51 -35.77 16.29
N GLN A 426 18.80 -35.72 15.94
CA GLN A 426 19.39 -36.64 14.98
C GLN A 426 19.08 -38.09 15.41
N PRO A 427 18.66 -38.97 14.48
CA PRO A 427 18.46 -40.37 14.82
C PRO A 427 19.81 -40.97 15.25
N GLU A 428 19.83 -41.57 16.43
CA GLU A 428 20.96 -42.34 16.93
C GLU A 428 21.42 -43.35 15.87
N ARG A 429 22.72 -43.32 15.56
CA ARG A 429 23.34 -44.37 14.74
C ARG A 429 23.18 -45.70 15.49
N PRO A 430 22.73 -46.78 14.81
CA PRO A 430 22.79 -48.11 15.39
C PRO A 430 24.24 -48.46 15.74
N GLN A 431 24.44 -48.98 16.95
CA GLN A 431 25.71 -49.58 17.37
C GLN A 431 26.07 -50.74 16.44
N GLY A 432 27.35 -50.81 16.08
CA GLY A 432 27.86 -51.61 14.98
C GLY A 432 27.71 -53.13 15.11
N GLU A 433 27.58 -53.78 13.97
CA GLU A 433 27.91 -55.18 13.78
C GLU A 433 29.43 -55.37 13.65
N PRO A 434 29.99 -56.50 14.10
CA PRO A 434 31.42 -56.74 14.15
C PRO A 434 32.01 -57.09 12.77
N GLU A 435 33.24 -56.61 12.52
CA GLU A 435 34.05 -56.92 11.34
C GLU A 435 34.27 -58.43 11.19
N HIS A 436 33.83 -58.97 10.05
CA HIS A 436 34.33 -60.24 9.55
C HIS A 436 35.71 -60.05 8.92
N ALA A 437 36.73 -60.59 9.59
CA ALA A 437 38.07 -60.75 9.06
C ALA A 437 38.10 -61.83 7.96
N ASN A 438 38.70 -61.50 6.82
CA ASN A 438 39.17 -62.45 5.82
C ASN A 438 40.69 -62.34 5.70
N GLY A 439 41.39 -63.47 5.90
CA GLY A 439 42.67 -63.71 5.24
C GLY A 439 43.80 -64.32 6.09
N LEU A 440 43.67 -65.58 6.52
CA LEU A 440 44.53 -66.73 6.16
C LEU A 440 44.13 -68.00 6.92
#